data_AF-A0A9X6VE47-F1
#
_entry.id   AF-A0A9X6VE47-F1
#
_cell.length_a   1.000
_cell.length_b   1.000
_cell.length_c   1.000
_cell.angle_alpha   90.00
_cell.angle_beta   90.00
_cell.angle_gamma   90.00
#
_symmetry.space_group_name_H-M   'P 1'
#
loop_
_entity.id
_entity.type
_entity.pdbx_description
1 polymer ?
#
loop_
_entity_poly.entity_id
_entity_poly.type
_entity_poly.pdbx_seq_one_letter_code
_entity_poly.pdbx_strand_id
1 'polypeptide(L)'
;MCKFNKAWIGICKEENEEGQTYCKEHKEMTCSVCGEQATHDCAETNQFVCGINLCDKEECKLQHFYQAHAYAFFTISRLEEKLNLLPFNIVVSKVNYGSEEFQQWLNETYRDRLEVLLMTYGKDNRISFHRASFMQSIEKKEDIPTFFKHSFYENEVNQKGVYYSSEAILLGQKHESFDLNQLEKII
;
A
#
# COMPACT_ATOMS: atom_id res chain seq x y z
N MET A 1 -1.97 4.57 32.97
CA MET A 1 -0.77 4.55 32.11
C MET A 1 -1.22 4.41 30.68
N CYS A 2 -0.70 5.28 29.80
CA CYS A 2 -1.25 5.49 28.47
C CYS A 2 -1.17 4.20 27.65
N LYS A 3 -2.25 3.86 26.94
CA LYS A 3 -2.31 2.65 26.12
C LYS A 3 -1.80 2.83 24.68
N PHE A 4 -1.42 4.04 24.29
CA PHE A 4 -0.96 4.30 22.93
C PHE A 4 0.39 3.61 22.68
N ASN A 5 0.52 2.90 21.56
CA ASN A 5 1.76 2.24 21.17
C ASN A 5 2.51 3.06 20.13
N LYS A 6 3.69 3.59 20.47
CA LYS A 6 4.56 4.36 19.58
C LYS A 6 5.50 3.43 18.81
N ALA A 7 5.73 3.68 17.53
CA ALA A 7 6.39 2.78 16.60
C ALA A 7 7.88 2.66 16.91
N TRP A 8 8.46 3.69 17.51
CA TRP A 8 9.88 3.78 17.81
C TRP A 8 10.26 3.38 19.25
N ILE A 9 9.32 3.33 20.19
CA ILE A 9 9.60 3.08 21.62
C ILE A 9 8.63 2.12 22.32
N GLY A 10 7.58 1.68 21.63
CA GLY A 10 6.54 0.84 22.19
C GLY A 10 5.51 1.64 22.99
N ILE A 11 4.91 1.00 24.00
CA ILE A 11 3.83 1.59 24.81
C ILE A 11 4.28 2.91 25.45
N CYS A 12 3.46 3.95 25.26
CA CYS A 12 3.63 5.26 25.87
C CYS A 12 3.65 5.14 27.39
N LYS A 13 4.66 5.75 28.02
CA LYS A 13 4.87 5.65 29.48
C LYS A 13 4.26 6.82 30.26
N GLU A 14 3.59 7.74 29.57
CA GLU A 14 2.95 8.90 30.19
C GLU A 14 1.71 8.49 31.00
N GLU A 15 1.41 9.29 32.02
CA GLU A 15 0.20 9.14 32.81
C GLU A 15 -1.06 9.47 32.01
N ASN A 16 -2.17 8.81 32.36
CA ASN A 16 -3.44 9.11 31.70
C ASN A 16 -3.95 10.46 32.18
N GLU A 17 -4.69 11.14 31.32
CA GLU A 17 -5.55 12.20 31.83
C GLU A 17 -6.62 11.58 32.75
N GLU A 18 -7.06 12.32 33.77
CA GLU A 18 -7.99 11.82 34.77
C GLU A 18 -9.29 11.30 34.12
N GLY A 19 -9.66 10.05 34.44
CA GLY A 19 -10.82 9.38 33.86
C GLY A 19 -10.65 8.91 32.41
N GLN A 20 -9.49 9.11 31.79
CA GLN A 20 -9.23 8.76 30.38
C GLN A 20 -8.34 7.52 30.23
N THR A 21 -8.39 6.94 29.03
CA THR A 21 -7.52 5.80 28.64
C THR A 21 -6.15 6.26 28.13
N TYR A 22 -6.06 7.49 27.63
CA TYR A 22 -4.88 8.06 26.99
C TYR A 22 -4.35 9.27 27.77
N CYS A 23 -3.07 9.58 27.57
CA CYS A 23 -2.50 10.83 28.09
C CYS A 23 -2.98 12.02 27.25
N LYS A 24 -2.64 13.24 27.70
CA LYS A 24 -3.03 14.49 27.04
C LYS A 24 -2.65 14.55 25.56
N GLU A 25 -1.51 13.96 25.17
CA GLU A 25 -1.03 13.90 23.78
C GLU A 25 -1.89 12.95 22.93
N HIS A 26 -2.13 11.73 23.42
CA HIS A 26 -2.74 10.67 22.59
C HIS A 26 -4.26 10.65 22.62
N LYS A 27 -4.91 11.33 23.57
CA LYS A 27 -6.39 11.39 23.63
C LYS A 27 -7.02 12.10 22.42
N GLU A 28 -6.26 12.96 21.74
CA GLU A 28 -6.73 13.72 20.58
C GLU A 28 -6.26 13.10 19.26
N MET A 29 -5.45 12.05 19.31
CA MET A 29 -4.97 11.37 18.12
C MET A 29 -6.06 10.48 17.53
N THR A 30 -6.36 10.71 16.26
CA THR A 30 -7.36 9.95 15.50
C THR A 30 -6.70 9.07 14.44
N CYS A 31 -7.34 7.95 14.15
CA CYS A 31 -6.98 7.06 13.08
C CYS A 31 -7.10 7.80 11.75
N SER A 32 -6.02 7.84 10.99
CA SER A 32 -5.96 8.49 9.67
C SER A 32 -6.94 7.93 8.65
N VAL A 33 -7.46 6.72 8.87
CA VAL A 33 -8.39 6.05 7.96
C VAL A 33 -9.85 6.29 8.33
N CYS A 34 -10.23 6.10 9.60
CA CYS A 34 -11.64 6.15 10.02
C CYS A 34 -12.01 7.33 10.93
N GLY A 35 -11.03 8.11 11.41
CA GLY A 35 -11.26 9.24 12.31
C GLY A 35 -11.58 8.87 13.76
N GLU A 36 -11.73 7.59 14.10
CA GLU A 36 -11.89 7.13 15.49
C GLU A 36 -10.58 7.27 16.29
N GLN A 37 -10.63 7.09 17.60
CA GLN A 37 -9.45 7.12 18.47
C GLN A 37 -8.32 6.20 17.96
N ALA A 38 -7.13 6.76 17.76
CA ALA A 38 -5.95 5.98 17.44
C ALA A 38 -5.40 5.26 18.68
N THR A 39 -4.92 4.04 18.47
CA THR A 39 -4.33 3.18 19.50
C THR A 39 -2.83 3.03 19.31
N HIS A 40 -2.32 3.28 18.10
CA HIS A 40 -0.92 3.17 17.75
C HIS A 40 -0.58 4.02 16.53
N ASP A 41 0.71 4.17 16.26
CA ASP A 41 1.24 4.63 14.98
C ASP A 41 1.81 3.45 14.15
N CYS A 42 1.84 3.60 12.83
CA CYS A 42 2.33 2.55 11.94
C CYS A 42 3.85 2.37 12.06
N ALA A 43 4.27 1.12 12.29
CA ALA A 43 5.66 0.71 12.45
C ALA A 43 6.27 0.00 11.22
N GLU A 44 5.58 -0.03 10.08
CA GLU A 44 5.96 -0.87 8.92
C GLU A 44 7.37 -0.55 8.37
N THR A 45 7.80 0.71 8.40
CA THR A 45 9.14 1.12 7.94
C THR A 45 10.23 0.99 9.01
N ASN A 46 9.92 0.32 10.13
CA ASN A 46 10.84 0.04 11.23
C ASN A 46 11.58 1.30 11.69
N GLN A 47 12.90 1.39 11.41
CA GLN A 47 13.78 2.46 11.86
C GLN A 47 13.37 3.85 11.34
N PHE A 48 12.71 3.93 10.19
CA PHE A 48 12.30 5.19 9.58
C PHE A 48 10.85 5.57 9.88
N VAL A 49 10.15 4.79 10.74
CA VAL A 49 8.76 4.91 11.20
C VAL A 49 7.79 5.64 10.27
N CYS A 50 6.79 4.93 9.75
CA CYS A 50 5.71 5.56 9.00
C CYS A 50 5.01 6.61 9.87
N GLY A 51 4.77 6.28 11.15
CA GLY A 51 4.29 7.24 12.13
C GLY A 51 2.82 7.65 11.95
N ILE A 52 2.13 7.08 10.96
CA ILE A 52 0.71 7.35 10.72
C ILE A 52 -0.12 6.75 11.86
N ASN A 53 -0.97 7.56 12.48
CA ASN A 53 -1.89 7.14 13.53
C ASN A 53 -2.96 6.19 12.99
N LEU A 54 -3.15 5.06 13.67
CA LEU A 54 -4.09 4.00 13.33
C LEU A 54 -4.84 3.49 14.56
N CYS A 55 -6.05 2.97 14.34
CA CYS A 55 -6.78 2.17 15.31
C CYS A 55 -6.53 0.67 15.05
N ASP A 56 -7.02 -0.19 15.96
CA ASP A 56 -6.78 -1.65 15.89
C ASP A 56 -7.63 -2.38 14.83
N LYS A 57 -8.47 -1.66 14.08
CA LYS A 57 -9.31 -2.26 13.02
C LYS A 57 -8.44 -2.73 11.86
N GLU A 58 -8.59 -3.99 11.49
CA GLU A 58 -7.79 -4.60 10.44
C GLU A 58 -8.10 -4.03 9.06
N GLU A 59 -9.34 -3.59 8.83
CA GLU A 59 -9.73 -2.87 7.62
C GLU A 59 -8.99 -1.53 7.51
N CYS A 60 -8.79 -0.83 8.63
CA CYS A 60 -8.02 0.42 8.65
C CYS A 60 -6.55 0.15 8.38
N LYS A 61 -5.98 -0.91 8.98
CA LYS A 61 -4.62 -1.34 8.69
C LYS A 61 -4.44 -1.71 7.22
N LEU A 62 -5.34 -2.51 6.66
CA LEU A 62 -5.27 -2.93 5.26
C LEU A 62 -5.37 -1.74 4.31
N GLN A 63 -6.33 -0.83 4.53
CA GLN A 63 -6.49 0.36 3.70
C GLN A 63 -5.23 1.24 3.73
N HIS A 64 -4.64 1.44 4.91
CA HIS A 64 -3.39 2.16 5.05
C HIS A 64 -2.25 1.45 4.31
N PHE A 65 -2.16 0.13 4.41
CA PHE A 65 -1.12 -0.65 3.73
C PHE A 65 -1.23 -0.57 2.22
N TYR A 66 -2.45 -0.65 1.65
CA TYR A 66 -2.63 -0.42 0.22
C TYR A 66 -2.08 0.95 -0.20
N GLN A 67 -2.38 2.01 0.56
CA GLN A 67 -2.04 3.38 0.17
C GLN A 67 -0.58 3.76 0.41
N ALA A 68 0.03 3.30 1.51
CA ALA A 68 1.34 3.76 1.97
C ALA A 68 2.43 2.68 1.93
N HIS A 69 2.04 1.41 1.96
CA HIS A 69 2.95 0.26 2.06
C HIS A 69 2.59 -0.82 1.06
N ALA A 70 2.22 -0.42 -0.16
CA ALA A 70 1.77 -1.33 -1.20
C ALA A 70 2.81 -2.44 -1.50
N TYR A 71 4.10 -2.18 -1.27
CA TYR A 71 5.15 -3.20 -1.38
C TYR A 71 5.08 -4.31 -0.32
N ALA A 72 4.35 -4.15 0.78
CA ALA A 72 4.30 -5.07 1.92
C ALA A 72 3.38 -6.27 1.66
N PHE A 73 3.64 -6.98 0.55
CA PHE A 73 2.77 -8.01 0.00
C PHE A 73 2.36 -9.08 1.02
N PHE A 74 3.30 -9.56 1.84
CA PHE A 74 3.03 -10.56 2.87
C PHE A 74 1.98 -10.08 3.89
N THR A 75 2.16 -8.86 4.40
CA THR A 75 1.24 -8.30 5.40
C THR A 75 -0.14 -8.06 4.79
N ILE A 76 -0.18 -7.58 3.54
CA ILE A 76 -1.42 -7.34 2.81
C ILE A 76 -2.16 -8.67 2.55
N SER A 77 -1.48 -9.69 2.01
CA SER A 77 -2.09 -11.00 1.74
C SER A 77 -2.72 -11.60 3.00
N ARG A 78 -2.03 -11.53 4.14
CA ARG A 78 -2.54 -12.04 5.42
C ARG A 78 -3.76 -11.27 5.91
N LEU A 79 -3.79 -9.96 5.69
CA LEU A 79 -4.94 -9.12 6.07
C LEU A 79 -6.15 -9.38 5.16
N GLU A 80 -5.94 -9.51 3.85
CA GLU A 80 -6.99 -9.88 2.90
C GLU A 80 -7.61 -11.24 3.25
N GLU A 81 -6.78 -12.24 3.55
CA GLU A 81 -7.24 -13.57 3.97
C GLU A 81 -8.08 -13.47 5.25
N LYS A 82 -7.58 -12.76 6.27
CA LYS A 82 -8.28 -12.62 7.55
C LYS A 82 -9.61 -11.89 7.42
N LEU A 83 -9.70 -10.93 6.50
CA LEU A 83 -10.92 -10.18 6.20
C LEU A 83 -11.80 -10.86 5.13
N ASN A 84 -11.40 -12.04 4.63
CA ASN A 84 -12.08 -12.79 3.58
C ASN A 84 -12.36 -11.93 2.33
N LEU A 85 -11.35 -11.20 1.88
CA LEU A 85 -11.39 -10.35 0.69
C LEU A 85 -10.81 -11.05 -0.52
N LEU A 86 -11.18 -10.57 -1.71
CA LEU A 86 -10.53 -11.01 -2.95
C LEU A 86 -9.05 -10.58 -2.91
N PRO A 87 -8.11 -11.50 -3.21
CA PRO A 87 -6.70 -11.19 -3.13
C PRO A 87 -6.27 -10.20 -4.19
N PHE A 88 -5.40 -9.24 -3.85
CA PHE A 88 -4.83 -8.33 -4.85
C PHE A 88 -4.04 -9.08 -5.93
N ASN A 89 -3.96 -8.46 -7.12
CA ASN A 89 -3.02 -8.85 -8.16
C ASN A 89 -1.84 -7.88 -8.23
N ILE A 90 -0.66 -8.42 -8.58
CA ILE A 90 0.53 -7.62 -8.85
C ILE A 90 0.54 -7.27 -10.33
N VAL A 91 0.48 -5.98 -10.65
CA VAL A 91 0.43 -5.48 -12.03
C VAL A 91 1.63 -4.57 -12.28
N VAL A 92 2.34 -4.78 -13.38
CA VAL A 92 3.42 -3.92 -13.84
C VAL A 92 2.95 -3.13 -15.06
N SER A 93 3.07 -1.81 -15.00
CA SER A 93 2.54 -0.93 -16.05
C SER A 93 3.22 0.42 -16.06
N LYS A 94 3.14 1.13 -17.18
CA LYS A 94 3.28 2.59 -17.17
C LYS A 94 2.13 3.19 -16.36
N VAL A 95 2.37 4.33 -15.71
CA VAL A 95 1.35 5.02 -14.92
C VAL A 95 1.06 6.40 -15.47
N ASN A 96 -0.20 6.81 -15.39
CA ASN A 96 -0.63 8.17 -15.63
C ASN A 96 -1.10 8.79 -14.29
N TYR A 97 -0.59 9.98 -13.98
CA TYR A 97 -0.95 10.75 -12.78
C TYR A 97 -2.14 11.70 -13.01
N GLY A 98 -2.70 11.74 -14.23
CA GLY A 98 -3.95 12.43 -14.54
C GLY A 98 -3.87 13.94 -14.71
N SER A 99 -2.78 14.61 -14.32
CA SER A 99 -2.56 16.03 -14.61
C SER A 99 -1.38 16.25 -15.55
N GLU A 100 -1.58 17.07 -16.59
CA GLU A 100 -0.54 17.41 -17.56
C GLU A 100 0.65 18.12 -16.88
N GLU A 101 0.40 18.96 -15.88
CA GLU A 101 1.45 19.68 -15.13
C GLU A 101 2.37 18.73 -14.34
N PHE A 102 1.80 17.70 -13.70
CA PHE A 102 2.61 16.71 -12.97
C PHE A 102 3.37 15.79 -13.95
N GLN A 103 2.78 15.48 -15.10
CA GLN A 103 3.43 14.75 -16.20
C GLN A 103 4.56 15.55 -16.87
N GLN A 104 4.50 16.88 -16.81
CA GLN A 104 5.60 17.77 -17.24
C GLN A 104 6.71 17.85 -16.20
N TRP A 105 6.39 17.78 -14.91
CA TRP A 105 7.39 17.78 -13.83
C TRP A 105 8.17 16.45 -13.73
N LEU A 106 7.54 15.32 -14.04
CA LEU A 106 8.24 14.05 -14.22
C LEU A 106 9.25 14.19 -15.36
N ASN A 107 10.54 14.06 -15.04
CA ASN A 107 11.58 14.16 -16.05
C ASN A 107 11.42 13.04 -17.12
N GLU A 108 12.04 13.23 -18.29
CA GLU A 108 12.03 12.26 -19.38
C GLU A 108 12.50 10.86 -18.92
N THR A 109 13.39 10.79 -17.93
CA THR A 109 13.93 9.55 -17.34
C THR A 109 12.91 8.75 -16.53
N TYR A 110 11.87 9.39 -15.97
CA TYR A 110 10.84 8.73 -15.15
C TYR A 110 9.56 8.44 -15.92
N ARG A 111 9.28 9.18 -16.99
CA ARG A 111 8.02 9.09 -17.75
C ARG A 111 7.73 7.70 -18.33
N ASP A 112 8.77 6.99 -18.78
CA ASP A 112 8.62 5.70 -19.46
C ASP A 112 8.83 4.48 -18.55
N ARG A 113 9.07 4.69 -17.26
CA ARG A 113 9.32 3.58 -16.33
C ARG A 113 8.06 2.77 -16.10
N LEU A 114 8.25 1.47 -16.00
CA LEU A 114 7.24 0.57 -15.51
C LEU A 114 7.25 0.59 -13.98
N GLU A 115 6.07 0.72 -13.40
CA GLU A 115 5.84 0.70 -11.97
C GLU A 115 5.13 -0.58 -11.56
N VAL A 116 5.42 -1.05 -10.36
CA VAL A 116 4.71 -2.17 -9.73
C VAL A 116 3.50 -1.60 -8.99
N LEU A 117 2.34 -2.18 -9.25
CA LEU A 117 1.05 -1.77 -8.71
C LEU A 117 0.37 -2.95 -8.02
N LEU A 118 -0.42 -2.68 -6.98
CA LEU A 118 -1.44 -3.59 -6.49
C LEU A 118 -2.76 -3.20 -7.10
N MET A 119 -3.37 -4.16 -7.76
CA MET A 119 -4.74 -4.07 -8.21
C MET A 119 -5.64 -4.72 -7.16
N THR A 120 -6.45 -3.90 -6.49
CA THR A 120 -7.32 -4.31 -5.37
C THR A 120 -8.79 -4.19 -5.76
N TYR A 121 -9.64 -4.95 -5.08
CA TYR A 121 -11.07 -5.05 -5.37
C TYR A 121 -11.90 -4.41 -4.25
N GLY A 122 -12.69 -3.41 -4.59
CA GLY A 122 -13.66 -2.77 -3.71
C GLY A 122 -14.92 -3.62 -3.54
N LYS A 123 -15.68 -3.34 -2.47
CA LYS A 123 -16.99 -3.99 -2.20
C LYS A 123 -18.05 -3.69 -3.28
N ASP A 124 -17.86 -2.62 -4.04
CA ASP A 124 -18.70 -2.19 -5.16
C ASP A 124 -18.23 -2.75 -6.51
N ASN A 125 -17.40 -3.81 -6.50
CA ASN A 125 -16.71 -4.38 -7.67
C ASN A 125 -15.78 -3.40 -8.40
N ARG A 126 -15.50 -2.23 -7.81
CA ARG A 126 -14.58 -1.27 -8.40
C ARG A 126 -13.14 -1.67 -8.15
N ILE A 127 -12.31 -1.44 -9.14
CA ILE A 127 -10.89 -1.73 -9.08
C ILE A 127 -10.14 -0.46 -8.70
N SER A 128 -9.12 -0.61 -7.84
CA SER A 128 -8.20 0.46 -7.48
C SER A 128 -6.77 -0.02 -7.66
N PHE A 129 -5.91 0.89 -8.12
CA PHE A 129 -4.49 0.64 -8.30
C PHE A 129 -3.70 1.45 -7.28
N HIS A 130 -2.80 0.78 -6.57
CA HIS A 130 -1.93 1.39 -5.58
C HIS A 130 -0.47 1.15 -5.94
N ARG A 131 0.34 2.20 -5.90
CA ARG A 131 1.74 2.13 -6.27
C ARG A 131 2.57 1.43 -5.20
N ALA A 132 3.23 0.33 -5.57
CA ALA A 132 4.26 -0.27 -4.75
C ALA A 132 5.61 0.39 -5.08
N SER A 133 6.08 1.25 -4.18
CA SER A 133 7.34 1.97 -4.37
C SER A 133 8.54 1.06 -4.09
N PHE A 134 9.33 0.81 -5.13
CA PHE A 134 10.62 0.12 -5.04
C PHE A 134 11.78 1.08 -5.28
N MET A 135 12.95 0.80 -4.70
CA MET A 135 14.17 1.59 -4.93
C MET A 135 14.70 1.43 -6.36
N GLN A 136 14.41 0.30 -6.99
CA GLN A 136 14.82 -0.03 -8.36
C GLN A 136 13.64 0.17 -9.31
N SER A 137 13.94 0.60 -10.54
CA SER A 137 12.93 0.76 -11.60
C SER A 137 12.99 -0.38 -12.60
N ILE A 138 11.85 -0.68 -13.21
CA ILE A 138 11.72 -1.59 -14.34
C ILE A 138 11.69 -0.73 -15.61
N GLU A 139 12.66 -0.92 -16.52
CA GLU A 139 12.73 -0.16 -17.76
C GLU A 139 11.91 -0.81 -18.88
N LYS A 140 11.95 -2.14 -18.96
CA LYS A 140 11.27 -2.89 -20.01
C LYS A 140 10.52 -4.09 -19.45
N LYS A 141 9.54 -4.55 -20.21
CA LYS A 141 8.70 -5.69 -19.85
C LYS A 141 9.54 -6.95 -19.62
N GLU A 142 10.59 -7.15 -20.43
CA GLU A 142 11.47 -8.32 -20.36
C GLU A 142 12.28 -8.39 -19.06
N ASP A 143 12.41 -7.26 -18.36
CA ASP A 143 13.15 -7.17 -17.10
C ASP A 143 12.30 -7.60 -15.89
N ILE A 144 10.97 -7.72 -16.03
CA ILE A 144 10.04 -8.03 -14.94
C ILE A 144 10.43 -9.33 -14.18
N PRO A 145 10.70 -10.48 -14.85
CA PRO A 145 11.11 -11.69 -14.14
C PRO A 145 12.40 -11.49 -13.34
N THR A 146 13.40 -10.83 -13.93
CA THR A 146 14.70 -10.60 -13.30
C THR A 146 14.58 -9.64 -12.12
N PHE A 147 13.71 -8.63 -12.20
CA PHE A 147 13.43 -7.68 -11.13
C PHE A 147 12.94 -8.37 -9.86
N PHE A 148 12.04 -9.36 -9.99
CA PHE A 148 11.53 -10.10 -8.84
C PHE A 148 12.39 -11.28 -8.42
N LYS A 149 13.24 -11.80 -9.32
CA LYS A 149 14.18 -12.87 -9.03
C LYS A 149 15.18 -12.44 -7.95
N HIS A 150 15.36 -13.25 -6.91
CA HIS A 150 16.19 -12.95 -5.75
C HIS A 150 15.76 -11.72 -4.94
N SER A 151 14.57 -11.15 -5.23
CA SER A 151 13.98 -10.13 -4.39
C SER A 151 13.45 -10.76 -3.10
N PHE A 152 13.25 -9.93 -2.07
CA PHE A 152 12.57 -10.36 -0.84
C PHE A 152 11.15 -10.93 -1.10
N TYR A 153 10.56 -10.62 -2.25
CA TYR A 153 9.19 -10.98 -2.63
C TYR A 153 9.09 -12.14 -3.63
N GLU A 154 10.21 -12.79 -4.00
CA GLU A 154 10.26 -13.82 -5.05
C GLU A 154 9.20 -14.92 -4.85
N ASN A 155 9.08 -15.45 -3.63
CA ASN A 155 8.11 -16.51 -3.33
C ASN A 155 6.66 -16.05 -3.51
N GLU A 156 6.33 -14.86 -3.01
CA GLU A 156 4.96 -14.31 -3.08
C GLU A 156 4.57 -14.03 -4.54
N VAL A 157 5.51 -13.46 -5.29
CA VAL A 157 5.37 -13.18 -6.73
C VAL A 157 5.17 -14.46 -7.52
N ASN A 158 5.95 -15.51 -7.25
CA ASN A 158 5.80 -16.80 -7.93
C ASN A 158 4.46 -17.49 -7.62
N GLN A 159 3.91 -17.29 -6.41
CA GLN A 159 2.62 -17.88 -6.03
C GLN A 159 1.43 -17.14 -6.65
N LYS A 160 1.43 -15.80 -6.59
CA LYS A 160 0.33 -14.98 -7.11
C LYS A 160 0.40 -14.77 -8.63
N GLY A 161 1.61 -14.82 -9.17
CA GLY A 161 1.91 -14.36 -10.51
C GLY A 161 2.00 -12.84 -10.62
N VAL A 162 2.61 -12.40 -11.72
CA VAL A 162 2.73 -10.98 -12.06
C VAL A 162 2.16 -10.74 -13.43
N TYR A 163 1.37 -9.69 -13.54
CA TYR A 163 0.69 -9.31 -14.76
C TYR A 163 1.31 -8.04 -15.35
N TYR A 164 1.37 -7.95 -16.67
CA TYR A 164 1.82 -6.76 -17.38
C TYR A 164 0.65 -6.12 -18.13
N SER A 165 0.54 -4.80 -18.05
CA SER A 165 -0.36 -4.00 -18.88
C SER A 165 0.44 -3.26 -19.94
N SER A 166 0.04 -3.43 -21.21
CA SER A 166 0.57 -2.64 -22.31
C SER A 166 0.01 -1.21 -22.34
N GLU A 167 -1.15 -0.99 -21.72
CA GLU A 167 -1.79 0.31 -21.56
C GLU A 167 -1.37 0.97 -20.25
N ALA A 168 -1.24 2.31 -20.26
CA ALA A 168 -0.89 3.06 -19.06
C ALA A 168 -2.08 3.14 -18.10
N ILE A 169 -1.83 2.89 -16.81
CA ILE A 169 -2.86 2.86 -15.77
C ILE A 169 -2.96 4.23 -15.10
N LEU A 170 -4.16 4.78 -15.06
CA LEU A 170 -4.46 6.04 -14.37
C LEU A 170 -4.58 5.82 -12.86
N LEU A 171 -3.65 6.40 -12.10
CA LEU A 171 -3.63 6.34 -10.64
C LEU A 171 -4.61 7.34 -10.01
N GLY A 172 -5.05 7.05 -8.79
CA GLY A 172 -5.94 7.93 -8.01
C GLY A 172 -7.41 7.92 -8.43
N GLN A 173 -7.77 7.15 -9.46
CA GLN A 173 -9.16 6.93 -9.87
C GLN A 173 -9.60 5.50 -9.54
N LYS A 174 -10.90 5.36 -9.26
CA LYS A 174 -11.56 4.05 -9.18
C LYS A 174 -12.05 3.68 -10.57
N HIS A 175 -11.74 2.46 -10.99
CA HIS A 175 -12.13 1.92 -12.28
C HIS A 175 -13.41 1.10 -12.10
N GLU A 176 -14.46 1.39 -12.88
CA GLU A 176 -15.73 0.66 -12.80
C GLU A 176 -15.61 -0.78 -13.31
N SER A 177 -14.72 -0.99 -14.27
CA SER A 177 -14.32 -2.30 -14.77
C SER A 177 -12.92 -2.18 -15.35
N PHE A 178 -12.10 -3.20 -15.16
CA PHE A 178 -10.81 -3.34 -15.83
C PHE A 178 -10.80 -4.71 -16.49
N ASP A 179 -10.59 -4.76 -17.80
CA ASP A 179 -10.61 -6.02 -18.53
C ASP A 179 -9.32 -6.79 -18.25
N LEU A 180 -9.43 -7.78 -17.36
CA LEU A 180 -8.31 -8.65 -17.00
C LEU A 180 -7.73 -9.42 -18.19
N ASN A 181 -8.48 -9.57 -19.30
CA ASN A 181 -7.96 -10.19 -20.51
C ASN A 181 -6.92 -9.32 -21.24
N GLN A 182 -6.84 -8.03 -20.89
CA GLN A 182 -5.79 -7.13 -21.40
C GLN A 182 -4.47 -7.28 -20.63
N LEU A 183 -4.49 -7.99 -19.51
CA LEU A 183 -3.30 -8.28 -18.73
C LEU A 183 -2.62 -9.54 -19.22
N GLU A 184 -1.33 -9.42 -19.52
CA GLU A 184 -0.48 -10.55 -19.87
C GLU A 184 0.18 -11.09 -18.61
N LYS A 185 0.01 -12.39 -18.30
CA LYS A 185 0.72 -13.03 -17.20
C LYS A 185 2.19 -13.26 -17.59
N ILE A 186 3.12 -12.74 -16.78
CA ILE A 186 4.57 -12.78 -17.02
C ILE A 186 5.28 -13.78 -16.10
N ILE A 187 4.81 -13.90 -14.85
CA ILE A 187 5.27 -14.86 -13.83
C ILE A 187 4.07 -15.66 -13.36
#